data_AF-A0A6G4RDM1-F1
#
_entry.id   AF-A0A6G4RDM1-F1
#
_cell.length_a   1.000
_cell.length_b   1.000
_cell.length_c   1.000
_cell.angle_alpha   90.00
_cell.angle_beta   90.00
_cell.angle_gamma   90.00
#
_symmetry.space_group_name_H-M   'P 1'
#
loop_
_entity.id
_entity.type
_entity.pdbx_description
1 polymer ?
#
loop_
_entity_poly.entity_id
_entity_poly.type
_entity_poly.pdbx_seq_one_letter_code
_entity_poly.pdbx_strand_id
1 'polypeptide(L)'
;MATNNDKIQFRGKTEKEASQIVDQMRLGGINISELARQGLQEKLRETLSDEEKIEIYQRYEQGEIPDEVAEMLIGDGVEEIQREKEAFEEAMKLDTSGVYQE
;
A
#
# COMPACT_ATOMS: atom_id res chain seq x y z
N MET A 1 26.52 25.33 13.28
CA MET A 1 25.28 24.69 12.84
C MET A 1 25.65 23.65 11.80
N ALA A 2 25.68 22.37 12.17
CA ALA A 2 25.92 21.30 11.22
C ALA A 2 24.56 20.91 10.61
N THR A 3 24.32 21.32 9.38
CA THR A 3 23.26 20.75 8.55
C THR A 3 23.69 19.33 8.20
N ASN A 4 23.33 18.35 9.05
CA ASN A 4 23.38 16.93 8.70
C ASN A 4 22.40 16.70 7.56
N ASN A 5 22.86 16.92 6.33
CA ASN A 5 22.20 16.45 5.13
C ASN A 5 22.53 14.97 5.02
N ASP A 6 21.89 14.18 5.89
CA ASP A 6 21.90 12.73 5.82
C ASP A 6 21.16 12.33 4.54
N LYS A 7 21.91 12.27 3.44
CA LYS A 7 21.40 11.74 2.18
C LYS A 7 21.06 10.28 2.44
N ILE A 8 19.77 9.99 2.59
CA ILE A 8 19.27 8.62 2.70
C ILE A 8 19.77 7.84 1.48
N GLN A 9 20.55 6.81 1.72
CA GLN A 9 20.94 5.84 0.70
C GLN A 9 20.00 4.65 0.81
N PHE A 10 19.05 4.56 -0.11
CA PHE A 10 18.19 3.38 -0.24
C PHE A 10 19.05 2.16 -0.59
N ARG A 11 18.74 1.01 0.02
CA ARG A 11 19.49 -0.23 -0.22
C ARG A 11 19.13 -0.84 -1.57
N GLY A 12 17.96 -0.52 -2.12
CA GLY A 12 17.51 -0.96 -3.43
C GLY A 12 16.62 0.05 -4.16
N LYS A 13 16.46 -0.15 -5.48
CA LYS A 13 15.57 0.66 -6.33
C LYS A 13 14.10 0.53 -5.87
N THR A 14 13.69 -0.67 -5.51
CA THR A 14 12.34 -1.02 -5.04
C THR A 14 11.95 -0.25 -3.77
N GLU A 15 12.86 -0.15 -2.79
CA GLU A 15 12.62 0.64 -1.55
C GLU A 15 12.39 2.12 -1.83
N LYS A 16 13.14 2.67 -2.79
CA LYS A 16 13.00 4.06 -3.19
C LYS A 16 11.64 4.28 -3.85
N GLU A 17 11.27 3.44 -4.81
CA GLU A 17 9.98 3.54 -5.51
C GLU A 17 8.80 3.36 -4.55
N ALA A 18 8.87 2.37 -3.65
CA ALA A 18 7.87 2.15 -2.60
C ALA A 18 7.66 3.40 -1.73
N SER A 19 8.75 4.00 -1.23
CA SER A 19 8.67 5.22 -0.42
C SER A 19 8.09 6.41 -1.19
N GLN A 20 8.38 6.53 -2.49
CA GLN A 20 7.87 7.61 -3.33
C GLN A 20 6.38 7.48 -3.63
N ILE A 21 5.87 6.27 -3.78
CA ILE A 21 4.44 6.01 -3.98
C ILE A 21 3.67 6.45 -2.73
N VAL A 22 4.11 6.01 -1.54
CA VAL A 22 3.45 6.37 -0.27
C VAL A 22 3.55 7.88 0.01
N ASP A 23 4.69 8.51 -0.31
CA ASP A 23 4.85 9.97 -0.18
C ASP A 23 3.85 10.75 -1.04
N GLN A 24 3.61 10.32 -2.28
CA GLN A 24 2.69 10.97 -3.23
C GLN A 24 1.21 10.83 -2.84
N MET A 25 0.84 9.78 -2.13
CA MET A 25 -0.54 9.55 -1.67
C MET A 25 -0.93 10.51 -0.54
N ARG A 26 0.05 11.04 0.21
CA ARG A 26 -0.20 11.86 1.40
C ARG A 26 0.03 13.33 1.13
N LEU A 27 -0.98 14.16 1.41
CA LEU A 27 -0.90 15.63 1.28
C LEU A 27 0.22 16.28 2.12
N GLY A 28 0.72 15.59 3.16
CA GLY A 28 1.83 16.02 4.02
C GLY A 28 3.16 15.31 3.75
N GLY A 29 3.21 14.38 2.80
CA GLY A 29 4.34 13.48 2.57
C GLY A 29 4.61 12.52 3.74
N ILE A 30 5.72 11.78 3.66
CA ILE A 30 6.21 10.89 4.72
C ILE A 30 7.63 11.25 5.15
N ASN A 31 7.95 11.01 6.42
CA ASN A 31 9.30 11.20 6.93
C ASN A 31 10.20 10.00 6.58
N ILE A 32 10.67 9.95 5.34
CA ILE A 32 11.53 8.85 4.83
C ILE A 32 12.78 8.65 5.70
N SER A 33 13.35 9.74 6.26
CA SER A 33 14.55 9.68 7.11
C SER A 33 14.31 8.94 8.42
N GLU A 34 13.09 9.01 8.94
CA GLU A 34 12.69 8.33 10.16
C GLU A 34 12.39 6.85 9.89
N LEU A 35 11.67 6.58 8.80
CA LEU A 35 11.35 5.21 8.35
C LEU A 35 12.63 4.41 8.03
N ALA A 36 13.60 5.02 7.34
CA ALA A 36 14.87 4.38 6.99
C ALA A 36 15.70 3.96 8.21
N ARG A 37 15.61 4.71 9.33
CA ARG A 37 16.33 4.39 10.56
C ARG A 37 15.69 3.27 11.37
N GLN A 38 14.40 3.03 11.18
CA GLN A 38 13.62 2.05 11.92
C GLN A 38 13.37 0.74 11.16
N GLY A 39 13.75 0.67 9.89
CA GLY A 39 13.43 -0.45 9.00
C GLY A 39 12.34 -0.03 8.02
N LEU A 40 12.75 0.48 6.86
CA LEU A 40 11.87 1.17 5.91
C LEU A 40 10.70 0.31 5.44
N GLN A 41 10.95 -0.94 5.05
CA GLN A 41 9.91 -1.83 4.51
C GLN A 41 8.82 -2.16 5.54
N GLU A 42 9.22 -2.60 6.73
CA GLU A 42 8.29 -2.93 7.81
C GLU A 42 7.48 -1.71 8.23
N LYS A 43 8.15 -0.55 8.35
CA LYS A 43 7.46 0.68 8.69
C LYS A 43 6.51 1.15 7.61
N LEU A 44 6.91 1.11 6.33
CA LEU A 44 5.99 1.46 5.24
C LEU A 44 4.70 0.65 5.33
N ARG A 45 4.79 -0.67 5.54
CA ARG A 45 3.63 -1.55 5.75
C ARG A 45 2.78 -1.14 6.96
N GLU A 46 3.42 -0.87 8.10
CA GLU A 46 2.71 -0.48 9.33
C GLU A 46 2.03 0.89 9.22
N THR A 47 2.58 1.83 8.45
CA THR A 47 1.98 3.17 8.36
C THR A 47 0.80 3.21 7.40
N LEU A 48 0.68 2.25 6.48
CA LEU A 48 -0.36 2.24 5.46
C LEU A 48 -1.73 1.98 6.08
N SER A 49 -2.66 2.89 5.82
CA SER A 49 -4.07 2.67 6.13
C SER A 49 -4.67 1.63 5.17
N ASP A 50 -5.82 1.07 5.53
CA ASP A 50 -6.48 0.09 4.68
C ASP A 50 -6.94 0.70 3.35
N GLU A 51 -7.39 1.96 3.33
CA GLU A 51 -7.67 2.71 2.10
C GLU A 51 -6.43 2.85 1.21
N GLU A 52 -5.26 3.15 1.80
CA GLU A 52 -4.01 3.27 1.05
C GLU A 52 -3.56 1.91 0.49
N LYS A 53 -3.76 0.81 1.24
CA LYS A 53 -3.48 -0.54 0.72
C LYS A 53 -4.39 -0.90 -0.46
N ILE A 54 -5.68 -0.52 -0.39
CA ILE A 54 -6.63 -0.71 -1.50
C ILE A 54 -6.22 0.09 -2.72
N GLU A 55 -5.82 1.36 -2.56
CA GLU A 55 -5.34 2.18 -3.67
C GLU A 55 -4.07 1.57 -4.31
N ILE A 56 -3.10 1.13 -3.49
CA ILE A 56 -1.87 0.47 -3.98
C ILE A 56 -2.23 -0.81 -4.75
N TYR A 57 -3.14 -1.63 -4.24
CA TYR A 57 -3.58 -2.84 -4.93
C TYR A 57 -4.27 -2.53 -6.27
N GLN A 58 -5.12 -1.51 -6.34
CA GLN A 58 -5.76 -1.11 -7.61
C GLN A 58 -4.75 -0.64 -8.66
N ARG A 59 -3.71 0.07 -8.24
CA ARG A 59 -2.65 0.56 -9.14
C ARG A 59 -1.72 -0.56 -9.59
N TYR A 60 -1.47 -1.53 -8.72
CA TYR A 60 -0.81 -2.78 -9.07
C TYR A 60 -1.59 -3.57 -10.13
N GLU A 61 -2.89 -3.79 -9.95
CA GLU A 61 -3.77 -4.47 -10.92
C GLU A 61 -3.79 -3.77 -12.30
N GLN A 62 -3.62 -2.45 -12.32
CA GLN A 62 -3.53 -1.65 -13.54
C GLN A 62 -2.13 -1.65 -14.19
N GLY A 63 -1.14 -2.28 -13.55
CA GLY A 63 0.25 -2.31 -14.01
C GLY A 63 1.00 -1.00 -13.80
N GLU A 64 0.48 -0.08 -12.99
CA GLU A 64 1.15 1.19 -12.65
C GLU A 64 2.27 0.99 -11.62
N ILE A 65 2.18 -0.07 -10.82
CA ILE A 65 3.15 -0.41 -9.77
C ILE A 65 3.76 -1.78 -10.10
N PRO A 66 5.11 -1.92 -10.11
CA PRO A 66 5.76 -3.22 -10.30
C PRO A 66 5.44 -4.21 -9.18
N ASP A 67 5.37 -5.50 -9.50
CA ASP A 67 5.11 -6.60 -8.56
C ASP A 67 5.98 -6.53 -7.30
N GLU A 68 7.29 -6.30 -7.46
CA GLU A 68 8.23 -6.21 -6.33
C GLU A 68 7.91 -5.05 -5.38
N VAL A 69 7.36 -3.94 -5.91
CA VAL A 69 7.00 -2.76 -5.13
C VAL A 69 5.67 -2.99 -4.42
N ALA A 70 4.71 -3.63 -5.08
CA ALA A 70 3.46 -4.05 -4.46
C ALA A 70 3.72 -5.06 -3.33
N GLU A 71 4.52 -6.10 -3.58
CA GLU A 71 4.92 -7.09 -2.57
C GLU A 71 5.64 -6.41 -1.40
N MET A 72 6.48 -5.40 -1.65
CA MET A 72 7.11 -4.63 -0.57
C MET A 72 6.10 -3.85 0.28
N LEU A 73 5.10 -3.20 -0.34
CA LEU A 73 4.17 -2.30 0.34
C LEU A 73 2.99 -3.01 1.01
N ILE A 74 2.43 -4.02 0.37
CA ILE A 74 1.24 -4.73 0.86
C ILE A 74 1.54 -6.18 1.24
N GLY A 75 2.67 -6.77 0.84
CA GLY A 75 3.07 -8.13 1.25
C GLY A 75 1.98 -9.16 0.95
N ASP A 76 1.70 -10.04 1.94
CA ASP A 76 0.58 -10.99 1.89
C ASP A 76 -0.80 -10.30 1.89
N GLY A 77 -0.84 -8.99 2.15
CA GLY A 77 -2.06 -8.17 2.10
C GLY A 77 -2.71 -8.14 0.72
N VAL A 78 -1.98 -8.46 -0.36
CA VAL A 78 -2.57 -8.72 -1.68
C VAL A 78 -3.65 -9.81 -1.59
N GLU A 79 -3.34 -10.91 -0.91
CA GLU A 79 -4.29 -12.02 -0.74
C GLU A 79 -5.41 -11.67 0.25
N GLU A 80 -5.10 -10.88 1.28
CA GLU A 80 -6.11 -10.44 2.26
C GLU A 80 -7.14 -9.51 1.62
N ILE A 81 -6.70 -8.53 0.83
CA ILE A 81 -7.58 -7.62 0.07
C ILE A 81 -8.44 -8.40 -0.92
N GLN A 82 -7.87 -9.40 -1.60
CA GLN A 82 -8.62 -10.24 -2.51
C GLN A 82 -9.69 -11.07 -1.77
N ARG A 83 -9.36 -11.65 -0.61
CA ARG A 83 -10.32 -12.37 0.24
C ARG A 83 -11.44 -11.47 0.74
N GLU A 84 -11.13 -10.26 1.20
CA GLU A 84 -12.14 -9.30 1.64
C GLU A 84 -13.06 -8.85 0.49
N LYS A 85 -12.49 -8.61 -0.70
CA LYS A 85 -13.24 -8.29 -1.90
C LYS A 85 -14.19 -9.42 -2.31
N GLU A 86 -13.71 -10.66 -2.31
CA GLU A 86 -14.54 -11.85 -2.59
C GLU A 86 -15.67 -12.00 -1.57
N ALA A 87 -15.38 -11.85 -0.28
CA ALA A 87 -16.39 -11.92 0.78
C ALA A 87 -17.45 -10.81 0.65
N PHE A 88 -17.04 -9.59 0.28
CA PHE A 88 -17.96 -8.48 0.03
C PHE A 88 -18.84 -8.73 -1.21
N GLU A 89 -18.25 -9.22 -2.31
CA GLU A 89 -19.01 -9.59 -3.52
C GLU A 89 -20.00 -10.73 -3.25
N GLU A 90 -19.62 -11.72 -2.44
CA GLU A 90 -20.51 -12.82 -2.04
C GLU A 90 -21.70 -12.29 -1.21
N ALA A 91 -21.44 -11.39 -0.25
CA ALA A 91 -22.49 -10.76 0.55
C ALA A 91 -23.45 -9.91 -0.32
N MET A 92 -22.94 -9.17 -1.30
CA MET A 92 -23.75 -8.39 -2.24
C MET A 92 -24.61 -9.27 -3.18
N LYS A 93 -24.09 -10.44 -3.59
CA LYS A 93 -24.85 -11.43 -4.37
C LYS A 93 -25.98 -12.05 -3.54
N LEU A 94 -25.78 -12.24 -2.24
CA LEU A 94 -26.81 -12.72 -1.31
C LEU A 94 -27.91 -11.66 -1.08
N ASP A 95 -27.57 -10.38 -0.94
CA ASP A 95 -28.55 -9.29 -0.70
C ASP A 95 -29.47 -9.03 -1.90
N THR A 96 -28.96 -9.15 -3.12
CA THR A 96 -29.77 -8.98 -4.36
C THR A 96 -30.70 -10.16 -4.66
N SER A 97 -30.52 -11.31 -3.98
CA SER A 97 -31.36 -12.49 -4.16
C SER A 97 -32.69 -12.44 -3.38
N GLY A 98 -32.90 -11.42 -2.53
CA GLY A 98 -34.08 -11.27 -1.67
C GLY A 98 -35.13 -10.23 -2.13
N VAL A 99 -34.91 -9.50 -3.22
CA VAL A 99 -35.83 -8.45 -3.71
C VAL A 99 -36.45 -8.79 -5.06
N TYR A 100 -37.19 -9.90 -5.14
CA TYR A 100 -38.24 -10.10 -6.14
C TYR A 100 -39.32 -11.03 -5.59
N GLN A 101 -40.42 -10.46 -5.08
CA GLN A 101 -41.75 -11.08 -5.12
C GLN A 101 -42.80 -9.96 -5.30
N GLU A 102 -43.37 -9.87 -6.51
CA GLU A 102 -44.69 -9.27 -6.77
C GLU A 102 -45.73 -10.39 -6.76
#